data_AF-A0A9D8TI83-F1
#
_entry.id   AF-A0A9D8TI83-F1
#
_cell.length_a   1.000
_cell.length_b   1.000
_cell.length_c   1.000
_cell.angle_alpha   90.00
_cell.angle_beta   90.00
_cell.angle_gamma   90.00
#
_symmetry.space_group_name_H-M   'P 1'
#
loop_
_entity.id
_entity.type
_entity.pdbx_description
1 polymer ?
#
loop_
_entity_poly.entity_id
_entity_poly.type
_entity_poly.pdbx_seq_one_letter_code
_entity_poly.pdbx_strand_id
1 'polypeptide(L)'
;GLERLFGWKIIAECRGNLRFFKFFSINLEGSIWQKWAESACWQKYYWIGLALLYLLLIGNLLFHPDATFAFSGFAIKETPAMALFLCLVIAIFGCLFCHEMGHYFVYKRYQGEGDVIGLGCMFAVFPVLYIQIDDSCWWPSRRKRMLLSLAGIMMDALILLILSNLLCFYHQSNFLALILACLFYYYVVQIFTNLNPFFPGTDGYYLMEDALGLQRCYGYSFECAKKAWSAIRQGLWPKLRKNEVFAVLYFCLSAICISLYWLLITGLLTFPLWSNLILHT
;
A
#
# COMPACT_ATOMS: atom_id res chain seq x y z
N GLY A 1 -10.34 12.16 29.12
CA GLY A 1 -9.96 10.86 28.56
C GLY A 1 -9.92 10.97 27.05
N LEU A 2 -8.97 10.29 26.40
CA LEU A 2 -8.71 10.33 24.96
C LEU A 2 -9.98 10.19 24.08
N GLU A 3 -11.04 9.55 24.58
CA GLU A 3 -12.35 9.46 23.93
C GLU A 3 -13.01 10.82 23.61
N ARG A 4 -12.82 11.85 24.45
CA ARG A 4 -13.46 13.18 24.27
C ARG A 4 -12.76 14.11 23.27
N LEU A 5 -11.50 13.85 22.91
CA LEU A 5 -10.72 14.76 22.04
C LEU A 5 -10.77 14.36 20.55
N PHE A 6 -10.93 13.07 20.25
CA PHE A 6 -10.93 12.57 18.86
C PHE A 6 -12.23 11.85 18.44
N GLY A 7 -13.11 11.48 19.38
CA GLY A 7 -14.37 10.79 19.09
C GLY A 7 -14.18 9.33 18.64
N TRP A 8 -13.00 8.76 18.81
CA TRP A 8 -12.67 7.41 18.33
C TRP A 8 -13.24 6.34 19.25
N LYS A 9 -14.11 5.50 18.69
CA LYS A 9 -14.60 4.30 19.38
C LYS A 9 -13.80 3.10 18.91
N ILE A 10 -12.87 2.63 19.76
CA ILE A 10 -12.05 1.45 19.48
C ILE A 10 -12.87 0.20 19.78
N ILE A 11 -12.94 -0.72 18.82
CA ILE A 11 -13.64 -2.00 18.89
C ILE A 11 -12.59 -3.10 18.73
N ALA A 12 -12.49 -3.97 19.73
CA ALA A 12 -11.69 -5.20 19.59
C ALA A 12 -12.49 -6.22 18.77
N GLU A 13 -11.94 -6.65 17.63
CA GLU A 13 -12.59 -7.60 16.74
C GLU A 13 -12.08 -9.03 16.94
N CYS A 14 -10.76 -9.21 17.10
CA CYS A 14 -10.07 -10.48 17.31
C CYS A 14 -10.66 -11.67 16.52
N ARG A 15 -10.95 -11.46 15.22
CA ARG A 15 -11.65 -12.43 14.36
C ARG A 15 -11.09 -12.45 12.95
N GLY A 16 -11.12 -13.61 12.30
CA GLY A 16 -10.73 -13.76 10.91
C GLY A 16 -10.24 -15.17 10.58
N ASN A 17 -9.43 -15.27 9.52
CA ASN A 17 -8.82 -16.51 9.08
C ASN A 17 -7.31 -16.31 8.86
N LEU A 18 -6.60 -17.37 8.46
CA LEU A 18 -5.15 -17.29 8.21
C LEU A 18 -4.77 -16.28 7.12
N ARG A 19 -5.67 -15.98 6.18
CA ARG A 19 -5.40 -15.00 5.13
C ARG A 19 -5.55 -13.58 5.64
N PHE A 20 -6.57 -13.32 6.46
CA PHE A 20 -6.85 -11.99 7.01
C PHE A 20 -7.47 -12.11 8.40
N PHE A 21 -6.75 -11.60 9.39
CA PHE A 21 -7.16 -11.59 10.80
C PHE A 21 -7.29 -10.15 11.29
N LYS A 22 -8.44 -9.76 11.83
CA LYS A 22 -8.69 -8.41 12.34
C LYS A 22 -8.37 -8.36 13.82
N PHE A 23 -7.53 -7.41 14.24
CA PHE A 23 -7.23 -7.18 15.66
C PHE A 23 -8.20 -6.17 16.25
N PHE A 24 -8.15 -4.93 15.78
CA PHE A 24 -8.92 -3.81 16.31
C PHE A 24 -9.43 -2.93 15.17
N SER A 25 -10.55 -2.27 15.38
CA SER A 25 -11.07 -1.26 14.48
C SER A 25 -11.47 0.00 15.23
N ILE A 26 -11.44 1.11 14.54
CA ILE A 26 -11.77 2.44 15.02
C ILE A 26 -12.92 2.93 14.15
N ASN A 27 -14.06 3.19 14.79
CA ASN A 27 -15.14 3.91 14.11
C ASN A 27 -14.85 5.42 14.14
N LEU A 28 -14.78 6.02 12.96
CA LEU A 28 -14.57 7.45 12.72
C LEU A 28 -15.88 8.25 12.71
N GLU A 29 -17.04 7.61 12.91
CA GLU A 29 -18.33 8.26 12.97
C GLU A 29 -18.34 9.39 14.02
N GLY A 30 -18.80 10.57 13.62
CA GLY A 30 -18.82 11.79 14.42
C GLY A 30 -17.47 12.48 14.59
N SER A 31 -16.37 11.88 14.13
CA SER A 31 -15.03 12.45 14.27
C SER A 31 -14.77 13.66 13.35
N ILE A 32 -13.72 14.42 13.63
CA ILE A 32 -13.28 15.51 12.75
C ILE A 32 -12.90 15.02 11.35
N TRP A 33 -12.41 13.78 11.25
CA TRP A 33 -11.97 13.17 10.00
C TRP A 33 -13.16 12.92 9.08
N GLN A 34 -14.25 12.35 9.60
CA GLN A 34 -15.48 12.18 8.84
C GLN A 34 -16.03 13.54 8.38
N LYS A 35 -16.13 14.52 9.29
CA LYS A 35 -16.65 15.86 8.95
C LYS A 35 -15.87 16.54 7.84
N TRP A 36 -14.53 16.43 7.86
CA TRP A 36 -13.69 16.96 6.79
C TRP A 36 -13.85 16.17 5.49
N ALA A 37 -13.88 14.84 5.58
CA ALA A 37 -14.00 13.97 4.42
C ALA A 37 -15.37 14.08 3.71
N GLU A 38 -16.46 14.38 4.43
CA GLU A 38 -17.80 14.57 3.86
C GLU A 38 -18.07 16.01 3.41
N SER A 39 -17.35 17.00 3.97
CA SER A 39 -17.54 18.41 3.62
C SER A 39 -17.11 18.69 2.19
N ALA A 40 -18.07 18.99 1.31
CA ALA A 40 -17.81 19.33 -0.09
C ALA A 40 -16.87 20.54 -0.25
N CYS A 41 -17.00 21.52 0.65
CA CYS A 41 -16.15 22.71 0.68
C CYS A 41 -14.71 22.32 1.02
N TRP A 42 -14.52 21.56 2.10
CA TRP A 42 -13.19 21.11 2.52
C TRP A 42 -12.55 20.20 1.47
N GLN A 43 -13.30 19.24 0.94
CA GLN A 43 -12.85 18.38 -0.17
C GLN A 43 -12.37 19.21 -1.36
N LYS A 44 -13.11 20.24 -1.79
CA LYS A 44 -12.66 21.09 -2.90
C LYS A 44 -11.28 21.69 -2.63
N TYR A 45 -11.06 22.28 -1.45
CA TYR A 45 -9.77 22.89 -1.11
C TYR A 45 -8.67 21.86 -0.86
N TYR A 46 -9.01 20.70 -0.29
CA TYR A 46 -8.08 19.59 -0.11
C TYR A 46 -7.47 19.13 -1.44
N TRP A 47 -8.32 18.87 -2.45
CA TRP A 47 -7.84 18.45 -3.77
C TRP A 47 -7.03 19.53 -4.50
N ILE A 48 -7.43 20.80 -4.38
CA ILE A 48 -6.64 21.92 -4.92
C ILE A 48 -5.29 22.00 -4.21
N GLY A 49 -5.28 21.89 -2.88
CA GLY A 49 -4.07 21.92 -2.06
C GLY A 49 -3.12 20.77 -2.41
N LEU A 50 -3.64 19.55 -2.55
CA LEU A 50 -2.86 18.40 -3.01
C LEU A 50 -2.25 18.67 -4.39
N ALA A 51 -3.03 19.14 -5.35
CA ALA A 51 -2.55 19.42 -6.70
C ALA A 51 -1.45 20.50 -6.70
N LEU A 52 -1.63 21.58 -5.94
CA LEU A 52 -0.62 22.63 -5.78
C LEU A 52 0.65 22.11 -5.10
N LEU A 53 0.51 21.26 -4.09
CA LEU A 53 1.64 20.66 -3.39
C LEU A 53 2.43 19.72 -4.31
N TYR A 54 1.74 18.91 -5.12
CA TYR A 54 2.37 18.11 -6.17
C TYR A 54 3.16 18.97 -7.15
N LEU A 55 2.54 20.04 -7.67
CA LEU A 55 3.19 20.97 -8.60
C LEU A 55 4.40 21.65 -7.96
N LEU A 56 4.30 22.05 -6.68
CA LEU A 56 5.39 22.67 -5.95
C LEU A 56 6.57 21.71 -5.75
N LEU A 57 6.31 20.48 -5.29
CA LEU A 57 7.35 19.50 -5.00
C LEU A 57 8.03 18.99 -6.28
N ILE A 58 7.27 18.75 -7.35
CA ILE A 58 7.81 18.38 -8.66
C ILE A 58 8.58 19.57 -9.25
N GLY A 59 8.00 20.77 -9.19
CA GLY A 59 8.64 21.99 -9.67
C GLY A 59 9.98 22.22 -8.97
N ASN A 60 10.04 22.07 -7.65
CA ASN A 60 11.27 22.24 -6.89
C ASN A 60 12.37 21.26 -7.36
N LEU A 61 12.04 19.98 -7.55
CA LEU A 61 13.00 18.99 -8.08
C LEU A 61 13.45 19.32 -9.52
N LEU A 62 12.55 19.84 -10.36
CA LEU A 62 12.88 20.22 -11.74
C LEU A 62 13.72 21.51 -11.83
N PHE A 63 13.51 22.47 -10.94
CA PHE A 63 14.28 23.73 -10.90
C PHE A 63 15.65 23.59 -10.22
N HIS A 64 15.89 22.47 -9.53
CA HIS A 64 17.19 22.14 -8.92
C HIS A 64 17.74 20.81 -9.46
N PRO A 65 18.04 20.71 -10.77
CA PRO A 65 18.52 19.46 -11.38
C PRO A 65 19.89 19.03 -10.84
N ASP A 66 20.69 19.96 -10.32
CA ASP A 66 21.99 19.70 -9.71
C ASP A 66 21.89 19.22 -8.25
N ALA A 67 20.69 19.21 -7.66
CA ALA A 67 20.50 18.73 -6.30
C ALA A 67 20.74 17.22 -6.23
N THR A 68 21.75 16.81 -5.47
CA THR A 68 22.07 15.40 -5.27
C THR A 68 21.20 14.83 -4.15
N PHE A 69 20.56 13.68 -4.41
CA PHE A 69 19.93 12.87 -3.37
C PHE A 69 20.99 12.36 -2.39
N ALA A 70 21.00 12.90 -1.17
CA ALA A 70 21.97 12.50 -0.15
C ALA A 70 21.34 11.56 0.88
N PHE A 71 21.72 10.29 0.85
CA PHE A 71 21.38 9.32 1.90
C PHE A 71 22.38 9.37 3.06
N SER A 72 22.65 10.60 3.54
CA SER A 72 23.66 10.90 4.56
C SER A 72 23.44 10.14 5.87
N GLY A 73 22.20 9.76 6.18
CA GLY A 73 21.85 8.96 7.36
C GLY A 73 22.53 7.60 7.44
N PHE A 74 22.93 6.99 6.32
CA PHE A 74 23.67 5.72 6.36
C PHE A 74 25.15 5.87 6.74
N ALA A 75 25.67 7.10 6.81
CA ALA A 75 27.04 7.36 7.24
C ALA A 75 27.22 7.36 8.78
N ILE A 76 26.13 7.20 9.55
CA ILE A 76 26.16 7.18 11.01
C ILE A 76 26.87 5.91 11.49
N LYS A 77 27.88 6.07 12.35
CA LYS A 77 28.69 4.96 12.88
C LYS A 77 28.01 4.19 14.01
N GLU A 78 27.25 4.89 14.85
CA GLU A 78 26.56 4.30 16.00
C GLU A 78 25.07 4.62 15.93
N THR A 79 24.25 3.57 15.87
CA THR A 79 22.80 3.71 15.86
C THR A 79 22.21 2.88 16.99
N PRO A 80 21.43 3.46 17.91
CA PRO A 80 20.76 2.67 18.93
C PRO A 80 19.70 1.78 18.26
N ALA A 81 20.03 0.50 18.05
CA ALA A 81 19.24 -0.41 17.22
C ALA A 81 17.78 -0.52 17.67
N MET A 82 17.53 -0.56 18.99
CA MET A 82 16.18 -0.58 19.54
C MET A 82 15.40 0.71 19.26
N ALA A 83 16.05 1.87 19.38
CA ALA A 83 15.41 3.15 19.08
C ALA A 83 15.09 3.25 17.58
N LEU A 84 16.02 2.85 16.71
CA LEU A 84 15.77 2.79 15.28
C LEU A 84 14.59 1.89 14.95
N PHE A 85 14.57 0.67 15.50
CA PHE A 85 13.49 -0.29 15.30
C PHE A 85 12.13 0.29 15.71
N LEU A 86 12.01 0.83 16.92
CA LEU A 86 10.76 1.43 17.41
C LEU A 86 10.31 2.61 16.56
N CYS A 87 11.24 3.51 16.19
CA CYS A 87 10.94 4.64 15.32
C CYS A 87 10.46 4.20 13.94
N LEU A 88 11.09 3.20 13.33
CA LEU A 88 10.68 2.68 12.03
C LEU A 88 9.33 1.98 12.11
N VAL A 89 9.06 1.19 13.14
CA VAL A 89 7.75 0.56 13.34
C VAL A 89 6.65 1.62 13.42
N ILE A 90 6.82 2.64 14.28
CA ILE A 90 5.85 3.73 14.42
C ILE A 90 5.68 4.48 13.09
N ALA A 91 6.78 4.78 12.40
CA ALA A 91 6.73 5.52 11.15
C ALA A 91 6.03 4.72 10.05
N ILE A 92 6.30 3.41 9.91
CA ILE A 92 5.63 2.52 8.95
C ILE A 92 4.13 2.43 9.24
N PHE A 93 3.71 2.33 10.50
CA PHE A 93 2.28 2.40 10.84
C PHE A 93 1.66 3.74 10.45
N GLY A 94 2.40 4.84 10.65
CA GLY A 94 2.00 6.16 10.16
C GLY A 94 1.86 6.19 8.63
N CYS A 95 2.78 5.57 7.91
CA CYS A 95 2.73 5.47 6.45
C CYS A 95 1.51 4.69 5.96
N LEU A 96 1.26 3.52 6.54
CA LEU A 96 0.06 2.72 6.25
C LEU A 96 -1.22 3.50 6.56
N PHE A 97 -1.23 4.28 7.65
CA PHE A 97 -2.39 5.10 7.99
C PHE A 97 -2.62 6.20 6.94
N CYS A 98 -1.57 6.88 6.49
CA CYS A 98 -1.69 7.87 5.42
C CYS A 98 -2.24 7.26 4.12
N HIS A 99 -1.75 6.07 3.75
CA HIS A 99 -2.24 5.32 2.59
C HIS A 99 -3.75 5.05 2.68
N GLU A 100 -4.20 4.44 3.77
CA GLU A 100 -5.61 4.13 4.03
C GLU A 100 -6.48 5.39 4.12
N MET A 101 -5.97 6.48 4.69
CA MET A 101 -6.68 7.76 4.71
C MET A 101 -6.87 8.32 3.30
N GLY A 102 -5.94 8.10 2.37
CA GLY A 102 -6.10 8.44 0.96
C GLY A 102 -7.37 7.83 0.37
N HIS A 103 -7.56 6.52 0.58
CA HIS A 103 -8.79 5.83 0.19
C HIS A 103 -10.02 6.38 0.90
N TYR A 104 -9.95 6.59 2.22
CA TYR A 104 -11.08 7.09 3.01
C TYR A 104 -11.59 8.46 2.50
N PHE A 105 -10.68 9.39 2.16
CA PHE A 105 -11.08 10.70 1.63
C PHE A 105 -11.76 10.61 0.26
N VAL A 106 -11.29 9.74 -0.64
CA VAL A 106 -11.98 9.51 -1.93
C VAL A 106 -13.31 8.80 -1.71
N TYR A 107 -13.34 7.85 -0.79
CA TYR A 107 -14.52 7.07 -0.45
C TYR A 107 -15.67 7.95 0.06
N LYS A 108 -15.38 8.81 1.04
CA LYS A 108 -16.36 9.78 1.56
C LYS A 108 -16.75 10.86 0.57
N ARG A 109 -15.84 11.29 -0.30
CA ARG A 109 -16.17 12.20 -1.41
C ARG A 109 -17.25 11.61 -2.33
N TYR A 110 -17.28 10.28 -2.48
CA TYR A 110 -18.29 9.57 -3.27
C TYR A 110 -19.44 9.00 -2.44
N GLN A 111 -19.65 9.52 -1.23
CA GLN A 111 -20.77 9.18 -0.34
C GLN A 111 -20.76 7.72 0.11
N GLY A 112 -19.56 7.13 0.27
CA GLY A 112 -19.42 5.81 0.87
C GLY A 112 -19.89 5.78 2.33
N GLU A 113 -20.62 4.72 2.70
CA GLU A 113 -21.31 4.62 3.99
C GLU A 113 -20.38 4.24 5.17
N GLY A 114 -19.27 3.54 4.89
CA GLY A 114 -18.35 3.04 5.93
C GLY A 114 -17.52 4.13 6.63
N ASP A 115 -17.32 3.98 7.94
CA ASP A 115 -16.49 4.86 8.78
C ASP A 115 -15.44 4.11 9.59
N VAL A 116 -15.13 2.88 9.21
CA VAL A 116 -14.28 2.00 9.99
C VAL A 116 -12.89 1.92 9.39
N ILE A 117 -11.87 2.24 10.20
CA ILE A 117 -10.46 1.94 9.92
C ILE A 117 -9.99 0.92 10.93
N GLY A 118 -9.35 -0.16 10.51
CA GLY A 118 -8.86 -1.19 11.41
C GLY A 118 -7.43 -1.61 11.15
N LEU A 119 -6.90 -2.33 12.13
CA LEU A 119 -5.63 -2.99 12.10
C LEU A 119 -5.86 -4.50 12.11
N GLY A 120 -5.21 -5.19 11.18
CA GLY A 120 -5.24 -6.63 11.07
C GLY A 120 -3.87 -7.19 10.72
N CYS A 121 -3.87 -8.49 10.42
CA CYS A 121 -2.73 -9.22 9.92
C CYS A 121 -3.11 -9.99 8.67
N MET A 122 -2.33 -9.81 7.60
CA MET A 122 -2.44 -10.61 6.39
C MET A 122 -1.46 -11.79 6.47
N PHE A 123 -1.92 -12.99 6.11
CA PHE A 123 -1.13 -14.23 6.18
C PHE A 123 -0.50 -14.51 7.56
N ALA A 124 -1.15 -14.07 8.64
CA ALA A 124 -0.69 -14.17 10.03
C ALA A 124 0.66 -13.49 10.37
N VAL A 125 1.32 -12.86 9.40
CA VAL A 125 2.67 -12.26 9.59
C VAL A 125 2.70 -10.76 9.30
N PHE A 126 1.90 -10.25 8.35
CA PHE A 126 2.03 -8.87 7.88
C PHE A 126 0.98 -7.96 8.53
N PRO A 127 1.38 -7.02 9.40
CA PRO A 127 0.44 -6.03 9.91
C PRO A 127 -0.08 -5.18 8.75
N VAL A 128 -1.40 -5.04 8.67
CA VAL A 128 -2.08 -4.27 7.62
C VAL A 128 -3.11 -3.38 8.26
N LEU A 129 -3.12 -2.11 7.87
CA LEU A 129 -4.28 -1.25 8.11
C LEU A 129 -5.29 -1.49 6.99
N TYR A 130 -6.57 -1.33 7.29
CA TYR A 130 -7.65 -1.48 6.33
C TYR A 130 -8.74 -0.46 6.61
N ILE A 131 -9.42 0.00 5.57
CA ILE A 131 -10.70 0.68 5.70
C ILE A 131 -11.85 -0.19 5.22
N GLN A 132 -13.04 0.02 5.79
CA GLN A 132 -14.24 -0.67 5.33
C GLN A 132 -14.87 0.08 4.15
N ILE A 133 -14.79 -0.51 2.97
CA ILE A 133 -15.29 0.04 1.69
C ILE A 133 -16.19 -0.95 0.94
N ASP A 134 -16.94 -1.77 1.65
CA ASP A 134 -17.67 -2.92 1.10
C ASP A 134 -18.71 -2.52 0.03
N ASP A 135 -19.35 -1.36 0.16
CA ASP A 135 -20.33 -0.83 -0.78
C ASP A 135 -19.72 -0.31 -2.10
N SER A 136 -18.41 -0.05 -2.13
CA SER A 136 -17.72 0.50 -3.30
C SER A 136 -17.79 -0.42 -4.51
N CYS A 137 -17.95 -1.74 -4.29
CA CYS A 137 -18.11 -2.72 -5.35
C CYS A 137 -19.41 -2.53 -6.15
N TRP A 138 -20.42 -1.87 -5.57
CA TRP A 138 -21.71 -1.59 -6.21
C TRP A 138 -21.74 -0.26 -6.96
N TRP A 139 -20.68 0.55 -6.88
CA TRP A 139 -20.67 1.84 -7.56
C TRP A 139 -20.73 1.65 -9.08
N PRO A 140 -21.66 2.30 -9.80
CA PRO A 140 -21.82 2.10 -11.24
C PRO A 140 -20.66 2.67 -12.06
N SER A 141 -20.01 3.73 -11.56
CA SER A 141 -18.93 4.41 -12.28
C SER A 141 -17.58 3.75 -12.03
N ARG A 142 -17.04 3.10 -13.08
CA ARG A 142 -15.67 2.54 -13.08
C ARG A 142 -14.62 3.58 -12.71
N ARG A 143 -14.76 4.81 -13.20
CA ARG A 143 -13.81 5.90 -12.90
C ARG A 143 -13.73 6.23 -11.41
N LYS A 144 -14.86 6.17 -10.69
CA LYS A 144 -14.88 6.40 -9.24
C LYS A 144 -14.15 5.30 -8.50
N ARG A 145 -14.37 4.03 -8.89
CA ARG A 145 -13.70 2.89 -8.28
C ARG A 145 -12.20 2.86 -8.61
N MET A 146 -11.82 3.16 -9.85
CA MET A 146 -10.41 3.34 -10.22
C MET A 146 -9.73 4.46 -9.42
N LEU A 147 -10.40 5.61 -9.22
CA LEU A 147 -9.84 6.67 -8.37
C LEU A 147 -9.74 6.24 -6.92
N LEU A 148 -10.72 5.48 -6.41
CA LEU A 148 -10.66 4.89 -5.07
C LEU A 148 -9.43 3.99 -4.94
N SER A 149 -9.20 3.06 -5.87
CA SER A 149 -8.01 2.20 -5.86
C SER A 149 -6.69 2.97 -5.99
N LEU A 150 -6.66 4.08 -6.73
CA LEU A 150 -5.45 4.90 -6.86
C LEU A 150 -5.18 5.80 -5.64
N ALA A 151 -6.16 6.02 -4.78
CA ALA A 151 -6.11 7.06 -3.76
C ALA A 151 -4.98 6.86 -2.75
N GLY A 152 -4.76 5.63 -2.28
CA GLY A 152 -3.65 5.28 -1.38
C GLY A 152 -2.30 5.51 -2.03
N ILE A 153 -2.12 5.00 -3.26
CA ILE A 153 -0.89 5.23 -4.07
C ILE A 153 -0.64 6.73 -4.33
N MET A 154 -1.69 7.52 -4.58
CA MET A 154 -1.56 8.97 -4.72
C MET A 154 -1.11 9.64 -3.41
N MET A 155 -1.45 9.09 -2.24
CA MET A 155 -0.92 9.61 -0.99
C MET A 155 0.54 9.18 -0.79
N ASP A 156 0.86 7.94 -1.12
CA ASP A 156 2.24 7.42 -1.04
C ASP A 156 3.20 8.20 -1.95
N ALA A 157 2.80 8.48 -3.19
CA ALA A 157 3.60 9.23 -4.14
C ALA A 157 3.84 10.68 -3.67
N LEU A 158 2.85 11.30 -3.02
CA LEU A 158 3.00 12.63 -2.44
C LEU A 158 4.06 12.61 -1.33
N ILE A 159 3.99 11.62 -0.43
CA ILE A 159 4.95 11.51 0.67
C ILE A 159 6.34 11.19 0.13
N LEU A 160 6.45 10.33 -0.89
CA LEU A 160 7.72 10.07 -1.57
C LEU A 160 8.33 11.36 -2.16
N LEU A 161 7.52 12.24 -2.76
CA LEU A 161 7.98 13.53 -3.25
C LEU A 161 8.44 14.47 -2.12
N ILE A 162 7.75 14.46 -0.98
CA ILE A 162 8.18 15.21 0.22
C ILE A 162 9.53 14.69 0.70
N LEU A 163 9.68 13.37 0.84
CA LEU A 163 10.94 12.73 1.25
C LEU A 163 12.07 13.01 0.24
N SER A 164 11.76 12.99 -1.06
CA SER A 164 12.70 13.32 -2.14
C SER A 164 13.25 14.73 -1.97
N ASN A 165 12.37 15.72 -1.77
CA ASN A 165 12.77 17.10 -1.53
C ASN A 165 13.61 17.22 -0.25
N LEU A 166 13.19 16.58 0.85
CA LEU A 166 13.96 16.60 2.09
C LEU A 166 15.38 16.02 1.90
N LEU A 167 15.52 14.90 1.20
CA LEU A 167 16.82 14.27 0.95
C LEU A 167 17.71 15.07 -0.02
N CYS A 168 17.12 15.93 -0.87
CA CYS A 168 17.87 16.84 -1.73
C CYS A 168 18.50 18.02 -0.96
N PHE A 169 17.91 18.46 0.15
CA PHE A 169 18.39 19.64 0.90
C PHE A 169 18.90 19.33 2.31
N TYR A 170 18.61 18.16 2.85
CA TYR A 170 19.02 17.75 4.20
C TYR A 170 20.19 16.77 4.16
N HIS A 171 21.42 17.31 4.21
CA HIS A 171 22.64 16.50 4.05
C HIS A 171 23.34 16.16 5.37
N GLN A 172 22.73 16.48 6.51
CA GLN A 172 23.31 16.16 7.82
C GLN A 172 23.21 14.65 8.11
N SER A 173 24.35 14.01 8.40
CA SER A 173 24.39 12.62 8.85
C SER A 173 23.97 12.50 10.32
N ASN A 174 22.67 12.33 10.57
CA ASN A 174 22.12 12.10 11.90
C ASN A 174 20.91 11.16 11.87
N PHE A 175 20.42 10.79 13.06
CA PHE A 175 19.36 9.80 13.24
C PHE A 175 18.08 10.11 12.45
N LEU A 176 17.72 11.40 12.29
CA LEU A 176 16.60 11.82 11.46
C LEU A 176 16.85 11.50 9.98
N ALA A 177 18.04 11.83 9.46
CA ALA A 177 18.40 11.51 8.07
C ALA A 177 18.36 10.00 7.79
N LEU A 178 18.70 9.17 8.77
CA LEU A 178 18.59 7.71 8.66
C LEU A 178 17.12 7.26 8.56
N ILE A 179 16.23 7.81 9.39
CA ILE A 179 14.79 7.52 9.31
C ILE A 179 14.23 7.98 7.95
N LEU A 180 14.57 9.18 7.49
CA LEU A 180 14.12 9.71 6.20
C LEU A 180 14.58 8.82 5.04
N ALA A 181 15.83 8.35 5.07
CA ALA A 181 16.37 7.42 4.09
C ALA A 181 15.59 6.10 4.09
N CYS A 182 15.40 5.48 5.26
CA CYS A 182 14.62 4.23 5.39
C CYS A 182 13.18 4.40 4.90
N LEU A 183 12.52 5.50 5.24
CA LEU A 183 11.16 5.80 4.78
C LEU A 183 11.09 6.00 3.27
N PHE A 184 12.09 6.63 2.67
CA PHE A 184 12.17 6.78 1.22
C PHE A 184 12.16 5.40 0.53
N TYR A 185 13.03 4.48 0.97
CA TYR A 185 13.04 3.12 0.43
C TYR A 185 11.72 2.37 0.69
N TYR A 186 11.15 2.52 1.88
CA TYR A 186 9.85 1.95 2.20
C TYR A 186 8.77 2.42 1.20
N TYR A 187 8.66 3.73 0.96
CA TYR A 187 7.65 4.27 0.03
C TYR A 187 7.87 3.83 -1.41
N VAL A 188 9.13 3.74 -1.87
CA VAL A 188 9.44 3.18 -3.19
C VAL A 188 8.90 1.75 -3.28
N VAL A 189 9.22 0.89 -2.31
CA VAL A 189 8.75 -0.51 -2.30
C VAL A 189 7.22 -0.60 -2.16
N GLN A 190 6.63 0.22 -1.28
CA GLN A 190 5.18 0.30 -1.05
C GLN A 190 4.42 0.65 -2.33
N ILE A 191 4.87 1.68 -3.06
CA ILE A 191 4.24 2.11 -4.32
C ILE A 191 4.36 1.02 -5.37
N PHE A 192 5.56 0.45 -5.59
CA PHE A 192 5.74 -0.59 -6.61
C PHE A 192 4.96 -1.86 -6.28
N THR A 193 4.87 -2.24 -5.00
CA THR A 193 4.12 -3.41 -4.57
C THR A 193 2.62 -3.18 -4.72
N ASN A 194 2.10 -2.03 -4.29
CA ASN A 194 0.67 -1.74 -4.40
C ASN A 194 0.23 -1.47 -5.83
N LEU A 195 1.07 -0.86 -6.67
CA LEU A 195 0.74 -0.63 -8.08
C LEU A 195 0.84 -1.91 -8.94
N ASN A 196 1.39 -3.00 -8.41
CA ASN A 196 1.54 -4.26 -9.14
C ASN A 196 0.18 -4.92 -9.40
N PRO A 197 -0.27 -5.02 -10.67
CA PRO A 197 -1.58 -5.58 -11.00
C PRO A 197 -1.63 -7.11 -10.82
N PHE A 198 -0.48 -7.78 -10.74
CA PHE A 198 -0.40 -9.23 -10.63
C PHE A 198 -0.49 -9.74 -9.19
N PHE A 199 -0.52 -8.84 -8.19
CA PHE A 199 -0.56 -9.23 -6.80
C PHE A 199 -2.00 -9.10 -6.25
N PRO A 200 -2.73 -10.21 -5.99
CA PRO A 200 -4.14 -10.11 -5.63
C PRO A 200 -4.36 -9.44 -4.28
N GLY A 201 -5.23 -8.44 -4.27
CA GLY A 201 -5.56 -7.66 -3.07
C GLY A 201 -4.79 -6.35 -2.92
N THR A 202 -3.94 -6.00 -3.89
CA THR A 202 -3.34 -4.66 -3.97
C THR A 202 -4.22 -3.67 -4.71
N ASP A 203 -3.98 -2.39 -4.50
CA ASP A 203 -4.63 -1.29 -5.23
C ASP A 203 -4.52 -1.41 -6.75
N GLY A 204 -3.34 -1.75 -7.26
CA GLY A 204 -3.06 -1.91 -8.68
C GLY A 204 -3.82 -3.10 -9.29
N TYR A 205 -4.02 -4.16 -8.51
CA TYR A 205 -4.88 -5.27 -8.91
C TYR A 205 -6.33 -4.81 -9.09
N TYR A 206 -6.90 -4.10 -8.12
CA TYR A 206 -8.27 -3.58 -8.21
C TYR A 206 -8.42 -2.53 -9.31
N LEU A 207 -7.42 -1.67 -9.49
CA LEU A 207 -7.37 -0.70 -10.58
C LEU A 207 -7.43 -1.39 -11.95
N MET A 208 -6.66 -2.47 -12.13
CA MET A 208 -6.69 -3.26 -13.36
C MET A 208 -8.06 -3.91 -13.58
N GLU A 209 -8.65 -4.51 -12.53
CA GLU A 209 -10.00 -5.09 -12.61
C GLU A 209 -11.03 -4.06 -13.07
N ASP A 210 -11.03 -2.87 -12.47
CA ASP A 210 -11.97 -1.81 -12.80
C ASP A 210 -11.74 -1.20 -14.18
N ALA A 211 -10.48 -1.03 -14.59
CA ALA A 211 -10.11 -0.55 -15.92
C ALA A 211 -10.61 -1.51 -17.01
N LEU A 212 -10.44 -2.82 -16.79
CA LEU A 212 -10.89 -3.86 -17.72
C LEU A 212 -12.38 -4.19 -17.56
N GLY A 213 -13.03 -3.73 -16.50
CA GLY A 213 -14.42 -4.07 -16.18
C GLY A 213 -14.62 -5.54 -15.81
N LEU A 214 -13.60 -6.15 -15.23
CA LEU A 214 -13.60 -7.52 -14.78
C LEU A 214 -13.86 -7.57 -13.27
N GLN A 215 -14.24 -8.75 -12.77
CA GLN A 215 -14.40 -9.00 -11.35
C GLN A 215 -13.79 -10.36 -11.01
N ARG A 216 -13.09 -10.45 -9.89
CA ARG A 216 -12.49 -11.70 -9.39
C ARG A 216 -11.56 -12.35 -10.42
N CYS A 217 -10.78 -11.54 -11.14
CA CYS A 217 -9.80 -11.94 -12.18
C CYS A 217 -8.88 -13.06 -11.72
N TYR A 218 -8.27 -12.91 -10.54
CA TYR A 218 -7.36 -13.92 -10.01
C TYR A 218 -8.07 -15.23 -9.69
N GLY A 219 -9.29 -15.16 -9.14
CA GLY A 219 -10.09 -16.35 -8.83
C GLY A 219 -10.47 -17.12 -10.10
N TYR A 220 -10.94 -16.41 -11.14
CA TYR A 220 -11.24 -17.00 -12.44
C TYR A 220 -9.99 -17.63 -13.09
N SER A 221 -8.86 -16.93 -13.00
CA SER A 221 -7.56 -17.38 -13.53
C SER A 221 -7.06 -18.65 -12.83
N PHE A 222 -7.23 -18.73 -11.50
CA PHE A 222 -6.93 -19.92 -10.72
C PHE A 222 -7.83 -21.10 -11.10
N GLU A 223 -9.14 -20.88 -11.29
CA GLU A 223 -10.07 -21.93 -11.72
C GLU A 223 -9.70 -22.49 -13.11
N CYS A 224 -9.33 -21.61 -14.05
CA CYS A 224 -8.84 -22.00 -15.37
C CYS A 224 -7.52 -22.80 -15.27
N ALA A 225 -6.57 -22.36 -14.44
CA ALA A 225 -5.31 -23.06 -14.23
C ALA A 225 -5.51 -24.44 -13.60
N LYS A 226 -6.41 -24.54 -12.61
CA LYS A 226 -6.79 -25.81 -11.98
C LYS A 226 -7.44 -26.77 -13.00
N LYS A 227 -8.32 -26.28 -13.86
CA LYS A 227 -8.92 -27.05 -14.96
C LYS A 227 -7.84 -27.58 -15.92
N ALA A 228 -6.91 -26.72 -16.34
CA ALA A 228 -5.81 -27.08 -17.24
C ALA A 228 -4.90 -28.15 -16.60
N TRP A 229 -4.53 -27.96 -15.33
CA TRP A 229 -3.70 -28.88 -14.57
C TRP A 229 -4.37 -30.25 -14.38
N SER A 230 -5.68 -30.28 -14.13
CA SER A 230 -6.46 -31.52 -14.01
C SER A 230 -6.43 -32.35 -15.30
N ALA A 231 -6.59 -31.71 -16.46
CA ALA A 231 -6.51 -32.40 -17.75
C ALA A 231 -5.12 -32.99 -18.00
N ILE A 232 -4.07 -32.22 -17.72
CA ILE A 232 -2.66 -32.68 -17.87
C ILE A 232 -2.39 -33.90 -16.97
N ARG A 233 -2.85 -33.87 -15.70
CA ARG A 233 -2.72 -35.02 -14.78
C ARG A 233 -3.44 -36.28 -15.26
N GLN A 234 -4.47 -36.14 -16.08
CA GLN A 234 -5.19 -37.25 -16.70
C GLN A 234 -4.58 -37.69 -18.04
N GLY A 235 -3.44 -37.13 -18.45
CA GLY A 235 -2.80 -37.39 -19.74
C GLY A 235 -3.53 -36.77 -20.93
N LEU A 236 -4.45 -35.83 -20.69
CA LEU A 236 -5.25 -35.16 -21.71
C LEU A 236 -4.69 -33.77 -22.02
N TRP A 237 -4.83 -33.35 -23.28
CA TRP A 237 -4.55 -31.96 -23.65
C TRP A 237 -5.69 -31.04 -23.17
N PRO A 238 -5.38 -29.96 -22.43
CA PRO A 238 -6.41 -29.07 -21.89
C PRO A 238 -7.10 -28.30 -23.03
N LYS A 239 -8.40 -28.56 -23.21
CA LYS A 239 -9.24 -27.81 -24.15
C LYS A 239 -9.65 -26.48 -23.52
N LEU A 240 -8.85 -25.44 -23.78
CA LEU A 240 -9.08 -24.08 -23.29
C LEU A 240 -9.54 -23.16 -24.41
N ARG A 241 -10.48 -22.26 -24.08
CA ARG A 241 -10.83 -21.12 -24.96
C ARG A 241 -9.73 -20.07 -24.90
N LYS A 242 -9.65 -19.17 -25.90
CA LYS A 242 -8.65 -18.08 -25.93
C LYS A 242 -8.59 -17.29 -24.60
N ASN A 243 -9.74 -16.91 -24.05
CA ASN A 243 -9.81 -16.17 -22.79
C ASN A 243 -9.31 -17.00 -21.58
N GLU A 244 -9.54 -18.32 -21.60
CA GLU A 244 -9.04 -19.22 -20.55
C GLU A 244 -7.52 -19.36 -20.63
N VAL A 245 -6.92 -19.33 -21.83
CA VAL A 245 -5.47 -19.31 -22.00
C VAL A 245 -4.87 -18.04 -21.40
N PHE A 246 -5.44 -16.86 -21.68
CA PHE A 246 -4.99 -15.61 -21.07
C PHE A 246 -5.13 -15.63 -19.55
N ALA A 247 -6.22 -16.20 -19.03
CA ALA A 247 -6.42 -16.34 -17.59
C ALA A 247 -5.36 -17.25 -16.95
N VAL A 248 -5.01 -18.37 -17.59
CA VAL A 248 -3.91 -19.24 -17.12
C VAL A 248 -2.57 -18.51 -17.15
N LEU A 249 -2.25 -17.78 -18.22
CA LEU A 249 -1.02 -17.00 -18.32
C LEU A 249 -0.94 -15.93 -17.23
N TYR A 250 -2.04 -15.22 -16.99
CA TYR A 250 -2.15 -14.25 -15.90
C TYR A 250 -1.91 -14.91 -14.55
N PHE A 251 -2.52 -16.07 -14.27
CA PHE A 251 -2.28 -16.82 -13.04
C PHE A 251 -0.80 -17.20 -12.86
N CYS A 252 -0.16 -17.73 -13.91
CA CYS A 252 1.25 -18.09 -13.87
C CYS A 252 2.15 -16.87 -13.59
N LEU A 253 1.88 -15.74 -14.25
CA LEU A 253 2.64 -14.51 -14.03
C LEU A 253 2.43 -13.96 -12.61
N SER A 254 1.20 -13.95 -12.11
CA SER A 254 0.89 -13.65 -10.70
C SER A 254 1.66 -14.55 -9.74
N ALA A 255 1.67 -15.87 -9.96
CA ALA A 255 2.39 -16.79 -9.10
C ALA A 255 3.91 -16.52 -9.09
N ILE A 256 4.49 -16.17 -10.24
CA ILE A 256 5.91 -15.78 -10.35
C ILE A 256 6.15 -14.48 -9.57
N CYS A 257 5.37 -13.42 -9.81
CA CYS A 257 5.51 -12.15 -9.12
C CYS A 257 5.39 -12.29 -7.59
N ILE A 258 4.40 -13.05 -7.13
CA ILE A 258 4.20 -13.37 -5.71
C ILE A 258 5.43 -14.10 -5.15
N SER A 259 5.91 -15.12 -5.85
CA SER A 259 7.06 -15.91 -5.40
C SER A 259 8.34 -15.07 -5.32
N LEU A 260 8.59 -14.22 -6.32
CA LEU A 260 9.72 -13.29 -6.33
C LEU A 260 9.62 -12.28 -5.18
N TYR A 261 8.43 -11.74 -4.93
CA TYR A 261 8.20 -10.84 -3.79
C TYR A 261 8.53 -11.51 -2.46
N TRP A 262 8.05 -12.74 -2.24
CA TRP A 262 8.36 -13.49 -1.02
C TRP A 262 9.84 -13.83 -0.91
N LEU A 263 10.49 -14.23 -2.00
CA LEU A 263 11.93 -14.49 -2.01
C LEU A 263 12.73 -13.22 -1.66
N LEU A 264 12.32 -12.07 -2.17
CA LEU A 264 12.93 -10.78 -1.85
C LEU A 264 12.75 -10.44 -0.36
N ILE A 265 11.52 -10.52 0.16
CA ILE A 265 11.22 -10.22 1.56
C ILE A 265 11.97 -11.18 2.49
N THR A 266 11.91 -12.49 2.23
CA THR A 266 12.66 -13.48 3.01
C THR A 266 14.15 -13.20 2.92
N GLY A 267 14.69 -12.97 1.72
CA GLY A 267 16.09 -12.65 1.48
C GLY A 267 16.56 -11.43 2.27
N LEU A 268 15.75 -10.38 2.34
CA LEU A 268 16.02 -9.17 3.14
C LEU A 268 15.96 -9.44 4.65
N LEU A 269 14.93 -10.16 5.11
CA LEU A 269 14.76 -10.46 6.54
C LEU A 269 15.83 -11.40 7.08
N THR A 270 16.28 -12.37 6.27
CA THR A 270 17.34 -13.31 6.64
C THR A 270 18.73 -12.82 6.23
N PHE A 271 18.85 -11.69 5.51
CA PHE A 271 20.13 -11.08 5.15
C PHE A 271 21.12 -10.99 6.31
N PRO A 272 20.74 -10.52 7.51
CA PRO A 272 21.68 -10.44 8.63
C PRO A 272 22.22 -11.80 9.11
N LEU A 273 21.52 -12.92 8.82
CA LEU A 273 21.94 -14.25 9.24
C LEU A 273 23.06 -14.82 8.36
N TRP A 274 23.13 -14.40 7.10
CA TRP A 274 24.08 -14.93 6.11
C TRP A 274 24.95 -13.86 5.45
N SER A 275 24.80 -12.58 5.82
CA SER A 275 25.63 -11.47 5.31
C SER A 275 27.12 -11.70 5.53
N ASN A 276 27.50 -12.30 6.67
CA ASN A 276 28.88 -12.63 7.00
C ASN A 276 29.50 -13.67 6.04
N LEU A 277 28.70 -14.52 5.39
CA LEU A 277 29.20 -15.49 4.41
C LEU A 277 29.54 -14.86 3.07
N ILE A 278 28.96 -13.69 2.76
CA ILE A 278 29.12 -12.98 1.49
C ILE A 278 30.16 -11.88 1.61
N LEU A 279 30.23 -11.20 2.75
CA LEU A 279 31.12 -10.06 2.97
C LEU A 279 32.54 -10.44 3.40
N HIS A 280 32.77 -11.71 3.75
CA HIS A 280 34.08 -12.26 4.10
C HIS A 280 34.67 -13.21 3.04
N THR A 281 34.03 -13.30 1.87
CA THR A 281 34.59 -13.93 0.65
C THR A 281 35.00 -12.84 -0.33
#